data_AF-A0AA96XQ39-F1
#
_entry.id   AF-A0AA96XQ39-F1
#
_cell.length_a   1.000
_cell.length_b   1.000
_cell.length_c   1.000
_cell.angle_alpha   90.00
_cell.angle_beta   90.00
_cell.angle_gamma   90.00
#
_symmetry.space_group_name_H-M   'P 1'
#
loop_
_entity.id
_entity.type
_entity.pdbx_description
1 polymer ?
#
loop_
_entity_poly.entity_id
_entity_poly.type
_entity_poly.pdbx_seq_one_letter_code
_entity_poly.pdbx_strand_id
1 'polypeptide(L)'
;MRALLGHAQRKNAWGLSEDAGHGAPYAFQHLLLRAKWDADAVRDDDLEYARRSLGEGGVLAVDETGFLKKGDKSVGVARQYTGTAGNIENAQVGVFLSYATPRGHALVDRELYLPEAWTQDVARREASGIPEDVDFESKPALAQGMLQRVLASGLKPAWVVGDEVYGRDNTLRRFLEGLRQPYVLTVAANTHVWRGFYQVKPGDMGQLVPPTCWVRLSAGPGSKGPRLYDWARMRLNRHLGLSRWLLFRRSLVDGKMAFYIAHARRNASLASLVRAAGSRWAIEDDFESAKGEVGLADYEVRTWTPWHRHTTLCLVAHVFLANAQAMANLPPRRDCPPKRSACRREETPCGRFSSGRAFTDSPRPLLRPGDSAPAAGPLAAHAPASYRCPPVESVATAPSSRRHALPLPSTWRQTQTATVGLSTKAPRYSSRGPC
;
A
#
# COMPACT_ATOMS: atom_id res chain seq x y z
N MET A 1 10.34 -21.70 -5.96
CA MET A 1 11.34 -20.64 -5.69
C MET A 1 12.51 -20.68 -6.67
N ARG A 2 13.49 -21.61 -6.59
CA ARG A 2 14.69 -21.60 -7.47
C ARG A 2 14.38 -21.36 -8.96
N ALA A 3 13.46 -22.11 -9.56
CA ALA A 3 13.08 -21.91 -10.98
C ALA A 3 12.42 -20.53 -11.26
N LEU A 4 11.69 -19.94 -10.30
CA LEU A 4 11.15 -18.57 -10.46
C LEU A 4 12.28 -17.52 -10.45
N LEU A 5 13.41 -17.82 -9.83
CA LEU A 5 14.65 -17.03 -9.86
C LEU A 5 15.61 -17.48 -10.98
N GLY A 6 15.18 -18.43 -11.81
CA GLY A 6 15.95 -18.99 -12.92
C GLY A 6 15.84 -18.16 -14.20
N HIS A 7 16.43 -18.70 -15.28
CA HIS A 7 16.62 -18.00 -16.55
C HIS A 7 15.48 -18.20 -17.56
N ALA A 8 14.43 -18.92 -17.17
CA ALA A 8 13.21 -19.10 -17.97
C ALA A 8 12.64 -17.75 -18.43
N GLN A 9 12.64 -17.51 -19.76
CA GLN A 9 12.10 -16.27 -20.36
C GLN A 9 10.62 -16.04 -20.06
N ARG A 10 9.86 -17.11 -19.85
CA ARG A 10 8.46 -17.05 -19.45
C ARG A 10 8.20 -18.06 -18.35
N LYS A 11 7.85 -17.56 -17.17
CA LYS A 11 7.79 -18.31 -15.91
C LYS A 11 6.43 -19.01 -15.72
N ASN A 12 5.95 -19.65 -16.79
CA ASN A 12 4.82 -20.58 -16.76
C ASN A 12 5.31 -22.00 -16.40
N ALA A 13 4.39 -22.95 -16.16
CA ALA A 13 4.77 -24.30 -15.73
C ALA A 13 5.64 -25.07 -16.75
N TRP A 14 5.62 -24.69 -18.04
CA TRP A 14 6.45 -25.30 -19.07
C TRP A 14 7.87 -24.75 -19.05
N GLY A 15 8.05 -23.43 -19.18
CA GLY A 15 9.37 -22.79 -19.18
C GLY A 15 10.14 -23.00 -17.86
N LEU A 16 9.43 -23.02 -16.72
CA LEU A 16 10.02 -23.38 -15.42
C LEU A 16 10.45 -24.85 -15.33
N SER A 17 9.83 -25.74 -16.12
CA SER A 17 10.23 -27.15 -16.18
C SER A 17 11.45 -27.36 -17.06
N GLU A 18 11.49 -26.71 -18.22
CA GLU A 18 12.65 -26.76 -19.12
C GLU A 18 13.91 -26.20 -18.45
N ASP A 19 13.82 -25.02 -17.81
CA ASP A 19 14.91 -24.40 -17.04
C ASP A 19 15.37 -25.26 -15.85
N ALA A 20 14.44 -26.03 -15.25
CA ALA A 20 14.73 -27.00 -14.19
C ALA A 20 15.21 -28.38 -14.69
N GLY A 21 15.35 -28.59 -16.01
CA GLY A 21 15.79 -29.86 -16.61
C GLY A 21 14.73 -30.97 -16.59
N HIS A 22 13.44 -30.63 -16.47
CA HIS A 22 12.32 -31.58 -16.53
C HIS A 22 11.70 -31.63 -17.93
N GLY A 23 11.56 -32.84 -18.49
CA GLY A 23 10.93 -33.04 -19.81
C GLY A 23 9.40 -32.87 -19.87
N ALA A 24 8.75 -32.44 -18.79
CA ALA A 24 7.29 -32.25 -18.74
C ALA A 24 6.86 -31.30 -17.60
N PRO A 25 5.73 -30.57 -17.74
CA PRO A 25 5.25 -29.57 -16.78
C PRO A 25 4.65 -30.15 -15.49
N TYR A 26 4.58 -31.49 -15.38
CA TYR A 26 3.77 -32.17 -14.37
C TYR A 26 4.23 -31.91 -12.93
N ALA A 27 5.52 -31.66 -12.69
CA ALA A 27 6.03 -31.32 -11.35
C ALA A 27 5.47 -29.98 -10.85
N PHE A 28 5.53 -28.92 -11.66
CA PHE A 28 4.99 -27.60 -11.32
C PHE A 28 3.46 -27.60 -11.32
N GLN A 29 2.83 -28.31 -12.26
CA GLN A 29 1.38 -28.51 -12.24
C GLN A 29 0.93 -29.24 -10.95
N HIS A 30 1.65 -30.28 -10.52
CA HIS A 30 1.37 -30.95 -9.25
C HIS A 30 1.53 -30.00 -8.05
N LEU A 31 2.62 -29.23 -7.99
CA LEU A 31 2.88 -28.26 -6.91
C LEU A 31 1.72 -27.25 -6.76
N LEU A 32 1.19 -26.74 -7.88
CA LEU A 32 0.09 -25.78 -7.86
C LEU A 32 -1.28 -26.44 -7.64
N LEU A 33 -1.58 -27.56 -8.30
CA LEU A 33 -2.92 -28.18 -8.32
C LEU A 33 -3.19 -29.18 -7.20
N ARG A 34 -2.19 -30.00 -6.81
CA ARG A 34 -2.42 -31.27 -6.07
C ARG A 34 -1.59 -31.43 -4.80
N ALA A 35 -0.44 -30.78 -4.71
CA ALA A 35 0.39 -30.83 -3.51
C ALA A 35 -0.38 -30.29 -2.29
N LYS A 36 -0.11 -30.85 -1.11
CA LYS A 36 -0.71 -30.42 0.16
C LYS A 36 0.18 -29.39 0.85
N TRP A 37 -0.12 -28.12 0.63
CA TRP A 37 0.46 -26.99 1.33
C TRP A 37 -0.54 -25.83 1.35
N ASP A 38 -0.44 -24.98 2.36
CA ASP A 38 -1.30 -23.83 2.58
C ASP A 38 -0.64 -22.58 1.96
N ALA A 39 -1.33 -21.93 1.02
CA ALA A 39 -0.82 -20.75 0.32
C ALA A 39 -0.90 -19.48 1.17
N ASP A 40 -1.74 -19.48 2.19
CA ASP A 40 -2.02 -18.35 3.04
C ASP A 40 -1.11 -18.39 4.28
N ALA A 41 -0.83 -19.58 4.81
CA ALA A 41 0.26 -19.76 5.78
C ALA A 41 1.63 -19.35 5.20
N VAL A 42 1.93 -19.70 3.94
CA VAL A 42 3.19 -19.28 3.28
C VAL A 42 3.23 -17.77 3.02
N ARG A 43 2.10 -17.12 2.74
CA ARG A 43 1.99 -15.65 2.70
C ARG A 43 2.32 -15.04 4.06
N ASP A 44 1.80 -15.60 5.15
CA ASP A 44 2.01 -15.08 6.49
C ASP A 44 3.48 -15.25 6.95
N ASP A 45 4.13 -16.36 6.56
CA ASP A 45 5.58 -16.56 6.71
C ASP A 45 6.39 -15.53 5.88
N ASP A 46 5.95 -15.21 4.66
CA ASP A 46 6.62 -14.25 3.76
C ASP A 46 6.54 -12.81 4.29
N LEU A 47 5.41 -12.43 4.89
CA LEU A 47 5.27 -11.16 5.60
C LEU A 47 6.29 -11.03 6.75
N GLU A 48 6.48 -12.09 7.54
CA GLU A 48 7.47 -12.11 8.62
C GLU A 48 8.91 -12.14 8.08
N TYR A 49 9.16 -12.79 6.94
CA TYR A 49 10.45 -12.74 6.24
C TYR A 49 10.77 -11.34 5.71
N ALA A 50 9.80 -10.67 5.09
CA ALA A 50 9.91 -9.27 4.63
C ALA A 50 10.18 -8.33 5.81
N ARG A 51 9.45 -8.50 6.92
CA ARG A 51 9.64 -7.73 8.17
C ARG A 51 11.05 -7.88 8.72
N ARG A 52 11.59 -9.11 8.80
CA ARG A 52 12.96 -9.37 9.28
C ARG A 52 14.04 -8.77 8.37
N SER A 53 13.86 -8.91 7.06
CA SER A 53 14.82 -8.49 6.04
C SER A 53 14.85 -6.97 5.87
N LEU A 54 13.69 -6.38 5.56
CA LEU A 54 13.53 -4.96 5.24
C LEU A 54 13.51 -4.09 6.51
N GLY A 55 13.00 -4.64 7.62
CA GLY A 55 12.98 -4.00 8.93
C GLY A 55 11.61 -3.47 9.35
N GLU A 56 11.58 -2.76 10.48
CA GLU A 56 10.36 -2.30 11.16
C GLU A 56 9.92 -0.88 10.75
N GLY A 57 8.64 -0.58 10.97
CA GLY A 57 8.10 0.78 10.84
C GLY A 57 7.99 1.30 9.40
N GLY A 58 7.93 0.41 8.41
CA GLY A 58 7.73 0.74 7.00
C GLY A 58 6.35 1.31 6.66
N VAL A 59 6.07 1.41 5.37
CA VAL A 59 4.79 1.85 4.80
C VAL A 59 4.12 0.65 4.15
N LEU A 60 2.82 0.44 4.40
CA LEU A 60 2.01 -0.47 3.58
C LEU A 60 1.36 0.32 2.45
N ALA A 61 1.67 -0.02 1.21
CA ALA A 61 0.96 0.48 0.05
C ALA A 61 -0.07 -0.55 -0.42
N VAL A 62 -1.28 -0.08 -0.72
CA VAL A 62 -2.38 -0.85 -1.33
C VAL A 62 -2.57 -0.38 -2.76
N ASP A 63 -2.60 -1.32 -3.70
CA ASP A 63 -2.90 -1.06 -5.10
C ASP A 63 -3.32 -2.37 -5.79
N GLU A 64 -3.81 -2.26 -7.02
CA GLU A 64 -4.25 -3.42 -7.81
C GLU A 64 -3.45 -3.59 -9.09
N THR A 65 -3.40 -4.81 -9.60
CA THR A 65 -2.83 -5.03 -10.94
C THR A 65 -3.66 -6.01 -11.76
N GLY A 66 -3.77 -5.69 -13.06
CA GLY A 66 -4.49 -6.48 -14.03
C GLY A 66 -3.59 -7.49 -14.76
N PHE A 67 -4.15 -8.66 -15.02
CA PHE A 67 -3.55 -9.74 -15.79
C PHE A 67 -4.44 -10.02 -16.99
N LEU A 68 -4.01 -9.62 -18.19
CA LEU A 68 -4.76 -9.85 -19.44
C LEU A 68 -4.93 -11.35 -19.69
N LYS A 69 -6.14 -11.78 -20.03
CA LYS A 69 -6.45 -13.18 -20.36
C LYS A 69 -7.33 -13.28 -21.61
N LYS A 70 -7.17 -14.37 -22.35
CA LYS A 70 -8.01 -14.72 -23.51
C LYS A 70 -9.04 -15.78 -23.08
N GLY A 71 -10.32 -15.53 -23.37
CA GLY A 71 -11.43 -16.39 -22.95
C GLY A 71 -11.96 -16.11 -21.53
N ASP A 72 -12.90 -16.93 -21.10
CA ASP A 72 -13.80 -16.75 -19.94
C ASP A 72 -13.55 -17.73 -18.77
N LYS A 73 -12.71 -18.75 -18.99
CA LYS A 73 -12.49 -19.87 -18.05
C LYS A 73 -11.42 -19.67 -16.96
N SER A 74 -10.79 -18.50 -16.89
CA SER A 74 -9.86 -18.17 -15.79
C SER A 74 -10.62 -17.51 -14.65
N VAL A 75 -10.50 -18.04 -13.43
CA VAL A 75 -11.17 -17.57 -12.21
C VAL A 75 -11.12 -16.05 -12.03
N GLY A 76 -12.28 -15.41 -11.88
CA GLY A 76 -12.38 -13.95 -11.75
C GLY A 76 -12.09 -13.14 -13.02
N VAL A 77 -11.91 -13.76 -14.20
CA VAL A 77 -11.76 -13.01 -15.46
C VAL A 77 -13.07 -12.33 -15.86
N ALA A 78 -12.99 -11.04 -16.16
CA ALA A 78 -14.09 -10.26 -16.72
C ALA A 78 -13.54 -9.07 -17.53
N ARG A 79 -14.41 -8.39 -18.28
CA ARG A 79 -14.07 -7.10 -18.90
C ARG A 79 -14.00 -6.02 -17.83
N GLN A 80 -12.80 -5.56 -17.53
CA GLN A 80 -12.51 -4.65 -16.42
C GLN A 80 -11.50 -3.59 -16.86
N TYR A 81 -11.56 -2.41 -16.25
CA TYR A 81 -10.48 -1.43 -16.44
C TYR A 81 -9.19 -1.98 -15.84
N THR A 82 -8.12 -2.04 -16.65
CA THR A 82 -6.80 -2.49 -16.24
C THR A 82 -5.78 -1.39 -16.51
N GLY A 83 -5.12 -0.92 -15.46
CA GLY A 83 -4.05 0.09 -15.57
C GLY A 83 -2.91 -0.34 -16.48
N THR A 84 -2.69 -1.65 -16.67
CA THR A 84 -1.66 -2.19 -17.57
C THR A 84 -2.00 -2.04 -19.06
N ALA A 85 -3.29 -1.93 -19.44
CA ALA A 85 -3.69 -1.69 -20.83
C ALA A 85 -4.32 -0.30 -21.06
N GLY A 86 -4.54 0.48 -20.00
CA GLY A 86 -5.19 1.79 -20.06
C GLY A 86 -6.68 1.78 -20.47
N ASN A 87 -7.27 0.60 -20.66
CA ASN A 87 -8.56 0.35 -21.30
C ASN A 87 -9.36 -0.75 -20.57
N ILE A 88 -10.63 -0.92 -20.97
CA ILE A 88 -11.51 -2.00 -20.49
C ILE A 88 -11.27 -3.28 -21.29
N GLU A 89 -10.39 -4.12 -20.75
CA GLU A 89 -9.96 -5.38 -21.35
C GLU A 89 -10.40 -6.59 -20.53
N ASN A 90 -10.36 -7.77 -21.15
CA ASN A 90 -10.64 -9.02 -20.45
C ASN A 90 -9.45 -9.43 -19.57
N ALA A 91 -9.61 -9.29 -18.25
CA ALA A 91 -8.53 -9.46 -17.29
C ALA A 91 -9.00 -10.07 -15.97
N GLN A 92 -8.09 -10.78 -15.30
CA GLN A 92 -8.15 -11.03 -13.87
C GLN A 92 -7.51 -9.81 -13.16
N VAL A 93 -7.98 -9.46 -11.97
CA VAL A 93 -7.41 -8.36 -11.17
C VAL A 93 -7.05 -8.91 -9.80
N GLY A 94 -5.83 -8.68 -9.34
CA GLY A 94 -5.45 -8.93 -7.95
C GLY A 94 -5.28 -7.61 -7.20
N VAL A 95 -5.70 -7.59 -5.93
CA VAL A 95 -5.36 -6.53 -4.96
C VAL A 95 -4.13 -6.99 -4.21
N PHE A 96 -3.16 -6.10 -3.98
CA PHE A 96 -1.88 -6.44 -3.35
C PHE A 96 -1.51 -5.45 -2.25
N LEU A 97 -0.74 -5.94 -1.27
CA LEU A 97 0.00 -5.08 -0.34
C LEU A 97 1.49 -5.14 -0.65
N SER A 98 2.10 -3.96 -0.73
CA SER A 98 3.56 -3.76 -0.72
C SER A 98 3.98 -3.26 0.66
N TYR A 99 5.05 -3.84 1.23
CA TYR A 99 5.69 -3.34 2.44
C TYR A 99 7.01 -2.65 2.10
N ALA A 100 7.07 -1.33 2.28
CA ALA A 100 8.19 -0.49 1.89
C ALA A 100 8.94 0.11 3.08
N THR A 101 10.26 -0.04 3.08
CA THR A 101 11.17 0.48 4.12
C THR A 101 12.32 1.28 3.48
N PRO A 102 13.15 2.00 4.26
CA PRO A 102 14.38 2.58 3.75
C PRO A 102 15.43 1.58 3.22
N ARG A 103 15.27 0.26 3.45
CA ARG A 103 16.16 -0.79 2.93
C ARG A 103 15.72 -1.36 1.58
N GLY A 104 14.44 -1.21 1.23
CA GLY A 104 13.81 -1.86 0.09
C GLY A 104 12.32 -2.07 0.33
N HIS A 105 11.63 -2.58 -0.69
CA HIS A 105 10.20 -2.87 -0.70
C HIS A 105 9.91 -4.20 -1.39
N ALA A 106 8.76 -4.80 -1.08
CA ALA A 106 8.27 -5.99 -1.75
C ALA A 106 6.76 -6.16 -1.54
N LEU A 107 6.10 -6.87 -2.47
CA LEU A 107 4.77 -7.43 -2.26
C LEU A 107 4.80 -8.46 -1.11
N VAL A 108 3.83 -8.37 -0.19
CA VAL A 108 3.71 -9.23 1.01
C VAL A 108 2.33 -9.83 1.20
N ASP A 109 1.31 -9.35 0.49
CA ASP A 109 -0.06 -9.87 0.56
C ASP A 109 -0.76 -9.73 -0.81
N ARG A 110 -1.75 -10.58 -1.08
CA ARG A 110 -2.44 -10.74 -2.36
C ARG A 110 -3.86 -11.34 -2.20
N GLU A 111 -4.86 -10.70 -2.78
CA GLU A 111 -6.22 -11.26 -2.92
C GLU A 111 -6.69 -11.20 -4.38
N LEU A 112 -7.44 -12.21 -4.82
CA LEU A 112 -8.06 -12.19 -6.15
C LEU A 112 -9.37 -11.40 -6.09
N TYR A 113 -9.49 -10.33 -6.87
CA TYR A 113 -10.78 -9.65 -7.03
C TYR A 113 -11.72 -10.51 -7.88
N LEU A 114 -12.80 -10.98 -7.25
CA LEU A 114 -13.83 -11.79 -7.87
C LEU A 114 -15.03 -10.89 -8.25
N PRO A 115 -15.31 -10.63 -9.54
CA PRO A 115 -16.45 -9.81 -9.94
C PRO A 115 -17.78 -10.45 -9.53
N GLU A 116 -18.78 -9.65 -9.16
CA GLU A 116 -20.08 -10.12 -8.63
C GLU A 116 -20.74 -11.21 -9.51
N ALA A 117 -20.67 -11.07 -10.85
CA ALA A 117 -21.20 -12.05 -11.80
C ALA A 117 -20.57 -13.46 -11.71
N TRP A 118 -19.38 -13.60 -11.09
CA TRP A 118 -18.79 -14.91 -10.77
C TRP A 118 -19.38 -15.51 -9.49
N THR A 119 -19.76 -14.70 -8.52
CA THR A 119 -20.26 -15.16 -7.21
C THR A 119 -21.68 -15.72 -7.29
N GLN A 120 -22.43 -15.31 -8.31
CA GLN A 120 -23.82 -15.73 -8.58
C GLN A 120 -23.92 -16.98 -9.49
N ASP A 121 -22.84 -17.38 -10.17
CA ASP A 121 -22.81 -18.51 -11.10
C ASP A 121 -22.22 -19.76 -10.43
N VAL A 122 -23.09 -20.57 -9.81
CA VAL A 122 -22.72 -21.79 -9.05
C VAL A 122 -21.88 -22.76 -9.89
N ALA A 123 -22.30 -23.06 -11.12
CA ALA A 123 -21.60 -23.99 -11.99
C ALA A 123 -20.17 -23.49 -12.33
N ARG A 124 -20.00 -22.18 -12.50
CA ARG A 124 -18.69 -21.56 -12.76
C ARG A 124 -17.82 -21.49 -11.51
N ARG A 125 -18.40 -21.31 -10.31
CA ARG A 125 -17.70 -21.40 -9.01
C ARG A 125 -17.13 -22.80 -8.81
N GLU A 126 -17.97 -23.83 -8.93
CA GLU A 126 -17.59 -25.25 -8.82
C GLU A 126 -16.49 -25.61 -9.83
N ALA A 127 -16.70 -25.33 -11.12
CA ALA A 127 -15.75 -25.63 -12.19
C ALA A 127 -14.39 -24.90 -12.02
N SER A 128 -14.38 -23.79 -11.27
CA SER A 128 -13.17 -23.00 -11.00
C SER A 128 -12.58 -23.24 -9.61
N GLY A 129 -13.19 -24.12 -8.80
CA GLY A 129 -12.76 -24.45 -7.44
C GLY A 129 -12.80 -23.27 -6.47
N ILE A 130 -13.75 -22.34 -6.65
CA ILE A 130 -13.95 -21.21 -5.72
C ILE A 130 -14.61 -21.76 -4.44
N PRO A 131 -14.09 -21.47 -3.24
CA PRO A 131 -14.71 -21.88 -1.99
C PRO A 131 -16.16 -21.40 -1.84
N GLU A 132 -16.96 -22.11 -1.05
CA GLU A 132 -18.39 -21.79 -0.84
C GLU A 132 -18.58 -20.49 -0.05
N ASP A 133 -17.67 -20.18 0.86
CA ASP A 133 -17.66 -19.01 1.75
C ASP A 133 -17.15 -17.71 1.10
N VAL A 134 -16.65 -17.77 -0.14
CA VAL A 134 -16.18 -16.59 -0.87
C VAL A 134 -17.35 -15.86 -1.54
N ASP A 135 -17.75 -14.73 -0.97
CA ASP A 135 -18.78 -13.84 -1.54
C ASP A 135 -18.18 -12.68 -2.34
N PHE A 136 -19.04 -11.80 -2.86
CA PHE A 136 -18.58 -10.60 -3.57
C PHE A 136 -18.02 -9.56 -2.60
N GLU A 137 -16.72 -9.29 -2.74
CA GLU A 137 -16.04 -8.20 -2.04
C GLU A 137 -15.52 -7.14 -3.00
N SER A 138 -15.81 -5.88 -2.70
CA SER A 138 -15.19 -4.74 -3.37
C SER A 138 -13.68 -4.68 -3.11
N LYS A 139 -12.88 -4.12 -4.03
CA LYS A 139 -11.41 -3.97 -3.81
C LYS A 139 -11.04 -3.29 -2.48
N PRO A 140 -11.75 -2.23 -2.01
CA PRO A 140 -11.48 -1.66 -0.68
C PRO A 140 -11.83 -2.59 0.49
N ALA A 141 -12.79 -3.51 0.33
CA ALA A 141 -13.12 -4.52 1.34
C ALA A 141 -12.02 -5.59 1.44
N LEU A 142 -11.58 -6.15 0.31
CA LEU A 142 -10.43 -7.04 0.23
C LEU A 142 -9.19 -6.39 0.89
N ALA A 143 -8.87 -5.15 0.49
CA ALA A 143 -7.79 -4.38 1.09
C ALA A 143 -7.95 -4.18 2.60
N GLN A 144 -9.18 -3.97 3.10
CA GLN A 144 -9.45 -3.88 4.53
C GLN A 144 -9.15 -5.20 5.24
N GLY A 145 -9.55 -6.34 4.66
CA GLY A 145 -9.24 -7.68 5.18
C GLY A 145 -7.74 -7.96 5.23
N MET A 146 -7.02 -7.67 4.13
CA MET A 146 -5.55 -7.77 4.06
C MET A 146 -4.87 -6.89 5.12
N LEU A 147 -5.27 -5.62 5.23
CA LEU A 147 -4.73 -4.70 6.24
C LEU A 147 -5.07 -5.16 7.66
N GLN A 148 -6.26 -5.70 7.91
CA GLN A 148 -6.62 -6.26 9.21
C GLN A 148 -5.72 -7.44 9.59
N ARG A 149 -5.50 -8.37 8.66
CA ARG A 149 -4.60 -9.51 8.82
C ARG A 149 -3.15 -9.07 9.11
N VAL A 150 -2.60 -8.19 8.28
CA VAL A 150 -1.22 -7.69 8.43
C VAL A 150 -1.02 -6.88 9.71
N LEU A 151 -2.02 -6.11 10.17
CA LEU A 151 -1.94 -5.41 11.45
C LEU A 151 -2.13 -6.35 12.65
N ALA A 152 -2.92 -7.41 12.50
CA ALA A 152 -3.12 -8.44 13.53
C ALA A 152 -1.89 -9.33 13.77
N SER A 153 -1.02 -9.54 12.78
CA SER A 153 0.29 -10.19 12.96
C SER A 153 1.28 -9.35 13.79
N GLY A 154 0.89 -8.14 14.18
CA GLY A 154 1.70 -7.24 15.01
C GLY A 154 2.74 -6.43 14.24
N LEU A 155 2.65 -6.38 12.91
CA LEU A 155 3.36 -5.38 12.12
C LEU A 155 2.83 -3.99 12.46
N LYS A 156 3.73 -3.01 12.65
CA LYS A 156 3.39 -1.64 13.03
C LYS A 156 3.87 -0.65 11.97
N PRO A 157 3.22 -0.59 10.79
CA PRO A 157 3.62 0.31 9.72
C PRO A 157 3.43 1.77 10.17
N ALA A 158 4.37 2.64 9.82
CA ALA A 158 4.28 4.06 10.09
C ALA A 158 3.13 4.73 9.30
N TRP A 159 2.80 4.19 8.12
CA TRP A 159 1.75 4.70 7.23
C TRP A 159 1.09 3.57 6.44
N VAL A 160 -0.20 3.73 6.14
CA VAL A 160 -0.90 3.04 5.05
C VAL A 160 -1.12 4.02 3.90
N VAL A 161 -0.90 3.62 2.65
CA VAL A 161 -1.05 4.48 1.47
C VAL A 161 -1.76 3.76 0.33
N GLY A 162 -2.37 4.52 -0.57
CA GLY A 162 -3.17 3.95 -1.65
C GLY A 162 -3.69 5.01 -2.62
N ASP A 163 -4.24 4.51 -3.73
CA ASP A 163 -4.78 5.30 -4.83
C ASP A 163 -6.16 5.94 -4.49
N GLU A 164 -6.90 6.36 -5.52
CA GLU A 164 -8.24 6.91 -5.39
C GLU A 164 -9.32 5.84 -5.09
N VAL A 165 -9.19 4.61 -5.58
CA VAL A 165 -10.14 3.50 -5.32
C VAL A 165 -10.21 3.19 -3.82
N TYR A 166 -9.06 3.13 -3.14
CA TYR A 166 -9.03 2.99 -1.67
C TYR A 166 -9.37 4.30 -0.97
N GLY A 167 -8.88 5.42 -1.50
CA GLY A 167 -9.03 6.72 -0.84
C GLY A 167 -10.42 7.33 -0.91
N ARG A 168 -11.29 6.94 -1.85
CA ARG A 168 -12.71 7.31 -1.88
C ARG A 168 -13.54 6.60 -0.82
N ASP A 169 -13.17 5.39 -0.43
CA ASP A 169 -13.99 4.57 0.47
C ASP A 169 -14.05 5.12 1.90
N ASN A 170 -15.24 5.14 2.51
CA ASN A 170 -15.43 5.68 3.85
C ASN A 170 -15.15 4.65 4.95
N THR A 171 -15.49 3.39 4.68
CA THR A 171 -15.38 2.28 5.62
C THR A 171 -13.92 1.97 5.92
N LEU A 172 -13.09 1.82 4.88
CA LEU A 172 -11.65 1.63 4.98
C LEU A 172 -10.96 2.77 5.72
N ARG A 173 -11.31 4.03 5.43
CA ARG A 173 -10.79 5.19 6.19
C ARG A 173 -11.19 5.12 7.66
N ARG A 174 -12.46 4.84 7.97
CA ARG A 174 -12.95 4.71 9.37
C ARG A 174 -12.29 3.54 10.11
N PHE A 175 -12.07 2.42 9.43
CA PHE A 175 -11.34 1.26 9.95
C PHE A 175 -9.91 1.64 10.37
N LEU A 176 -9.15 2.28 9.48
CA LEU A 176 -7.80 2.77 9.79
C LEU A 176 -7.80 3.81 10.92
N GLU A 177 -8.79 4.69 10.96
CA GLU A 177 -8.95 5.66 12.06
C GLU A 177 -9.28 5.01 13.40
N GLY A 178 -10.11 3.98 13.41
CA GLY A 178 -10.46 3.18 14.59
C GLY A 178 -9.24 2.46 15.17
N LEU A 179 -8.40 1.89 14.30
CA LEU A 179 -7.10 1.31 14.67
C LEU A 179 -6.04 2.38 15.01
N ARG A 180 -6.35 3.67 14.85
CA ARG A 180 -5.43 4.82 15.00
C ARG A 180 -4.20 4.75 14.07
N GLN A 181 -4.30 3.96 13.00
CA GLN A 181 -3.28 3.78 11.99
C GLN A 181 -3.15 5.06 11.14
N PRO A 182 -1.95 5.66 11.04
CA PRO A 182 -1.75 6.79 10.14
C PRO A 182 -1.87 6.35 8.68
N TYR A 183 -2.44 7.20 7.83
CA TYR A 183 -2.56 6.93 6.40
C TYR A 183 -2.45 8.19 5.54
N VAL A 184 -2.15 8.00 4.25
CA VAL A 184 -2.32 9.00 3.18
C VAL A 184 -2.92 8.32 1.96
N LEU A 185 -4.18 8.59 1.65
CA LEU A 185 -4.90 8.01 0.50
C LEU A 185 -5.27 9.10 -0.51
N THR A 186 -5.18 8.79 -1.80
CA THR A 186 -5.47 9.75 -2.89
C THR A 186 -6.98 9.95 -3.03
N VAL A 187 -7.45 11.14 -3.44
CA VAL A 187 -8.89 11.40 -3.68
C VAL A 187 -9.13 12.30 -4.88
N ALA A 188 -10.26 12.08 -5.57
CA ALA A 188 -10.70 12.97 -6.63
C ALA A 188 -11.00 14.38 -6.10
N ALA A 189 -10.82 15.37 -6.98
CA ALA A 189 -11.12 16.78 -6.72
C ALA A 189 -12.57 17.02 -6.25
N ASN A 190 -13.52 16.20 -6.69
CA ASN A 190 -14.96 16.31 -6.39
C ASN A 190 -15.41 15.49 -5.16
N THR A 191 -14.49 14.78 -4.48
CA THR A 191 -14.79 13.97 -3.29
C THR A 191 -15.34 14.86 -2.17
N HIS A 192 -16.47 14.50 -1.57
CA HIS A 192 -17.03 15.29 -0.47
C HIS A 192 -16.35 14.91 0.86
N VAL A 193 -15.69 15.88 1.49
CA VAL A 193 -15.04 15.71 2.80
C VAL A 193 -15.63 16.66 3.84
N TRP A 194 -15.90 16.15 5.04
CA TRP A 194 -16.40 16.97 6.14
C TRP A 194 -15.31 17.86 6.73
N ARG A 195 -15.62 19.14 6.94
CA ARG A 195 -14.79 20.12 7.65
C ARG A 195 -15.69 20.85 8.65
N GLY A 196 -15.61 20.48 9.93
CA GLY A 196 -16.62 20.85 10.91
C GLY A 196 -17.98 20.26 10.51
N PHE A 197 -19.02 21.09 10.46
CA PHE A 197 -20.40 20.70 10.14
C PHE A 197 -20.78 20.86 8.66
N TYR A 198 -19.82 21.14 7.77
CA TYR A 198 -20.07 21.35 6.35
C TYR A 198 -19.22 20.40 5.50
N GLN A 199 -19.73 20.06 4.31
CA GLN A 199 -18.95 19.33 3.30
C GLN A 199 -18.22 20.32 2.38
N VAL A 200 -16.98 19.99 2.03
CA VAL A 200 -16.16 20.72 1.06
C VAL A 200 -15.56 19.73 0.05
N LYS A 201 -15.20 20.21 -1.13
CA LYS A 201 -14.51 19.43 -2.17
C LYS A 201 -13.02 19.81 -2.22
N PRO A 202 -12.10 18.84 -2.37
CA PRO A 202 -10.68 19.12 -2.50
C PRO A 202 -10.31 20.10 -3.61
N GLY A 203 -10.97 20.03 -4.77
CA GLY A 203 -10.75 20.94 -5.90
C GLY A 203 -10.96 22.39 -5.50
N ASP A 204 -12.14 22.70 -4.97
CA ASP A 204 -12.53 24.04 -4.52
C ASP A 204 -11.59 24.55 -3.43
N MET A 205 -11.27 23.70 -2.44
CA MET A 205 -10.35 24.06 -1.35
C MET A 205 -8.92 24.30 -1.83
N GLY A 206 -8.48 23.63 -2.89
CA GLY A 206 -7.15 23.79 -3.48
C GLY A 206 -6.93 25.16 -4.10
N GLN A 207 -7.96 25.72 -4.75
CA GLN A 207 -7.93 27.07 -5.32
C GLN A 207 -7.87 28.17 -4.24
N LEU A 208 -8.36 27.88 -3.03
CA LEU A 208 -8.35 28.80 -1.89
C LEU A 208 -7.05 28.76 -1.07
N VAL A 209 -6.06 27.92 -1.44
CA VAL A 209 -4.78 27.83 -0.72
C VAL A 209 -3.88 29.04 -1.08
N PRO A 210 -3.54 29.93 -0.13
CA PRO A 210 -2.70 31.09 -0.42
C PRO A 210 -1.34 30.69 -1.01
N PRO A 211 -0.76 31.48 -1.94
CA PRO A 211 0.55 31.19 -2.54
C PRO A 211 1.66 30.88 -1.52
N THR A 212 1.66 31.61 -0.39
CA THR A 212 2.60 31.46 0.73
C THR A 212 2.49 30.15 1.51
N CYS A 213 1.41 29.38 1.32
CA CYS A 213 1.20 28.08 1.98
C CYS A 213 1.72 26.89 1.15
N TRP A 214 2.18 27.13 -0.07
CA TRP A 214 2.78 26.12 -0.94
C TRP A 214 4.29 26.01 -0.68
N VAL A 215 4.78 24.80 -0.45
CA VAL A 215 6.18 24.50 -0.16
C VAL A 215 6.67 23.43 -1.14
N ARG A 216 7.78 23.69 -1.84
CA ARG A 216 8.38 22.71 -2.74
C ARG A 216 9.03 21.58 -1.95
N LEU A 217 8.57 20.35 -2.16
CA LEU A 217 9.05 19.16 -1.47
C LEU A 217 9.16 17.96 -2.41
N SER A 218 10.12 17.09 -2.14
CA SER A 218 10.30 15.82 -2.84
C SER A 218 9.35 14.76 -2.28
N ALA A 219 8.61 14.10 -3.17
CA ALA A 219 7.85 12.88 -2.90
C ALA A 219 8.74 11.61 -3.01
N GLY A 220 10.01 11.71 -2.61
CA GLY A 220 11.00 10.64 -2.72
C GLY A 220 11.81 10.66 -4.03
N PRO A 221 12.72 9.68 -4.19
CA PRO A 221 13.55 9.53 -5.38
C PRO A 221 12.71 9.20 -6.62
N GLY A 222 13.36 9.23 -7.78
CA GLY A 222 12.81 8.83 -9.07
C GLY A 222 13.94 8.70 -10.10
N SER A 223 13.67 8.04 -11.22
CA SER A 223 14.69 7.72 -12.25
C SER A 223 15.39 8.94 -12.86
N LYS A 224 14.75 10.12 -12.82
CA LYS A 224 15.31 11.41 -13.28
C LYS A 224 15.68 12.36 -12.12
N GLY A 225 15.93 11.82 -10.93
CA GLY A 225 16.18 12.58 -9.71
C GLY A 225 14.94 12.73 -8.81
N PRO A 226 15.00 13.60 -7.78
CA PRO A 226 13.94 13.71 -6.79
C PRO A 226 12.63 14.21 -7.40
N ARG A 227 11.52 13.57 -7.04
CA ARG A 227 10.18 13.90 -7.56
C ARG A 227 9.62 15.14 -6.86
N LEU A 228 10.03 16.31 -7.31
CA LEU A 228 9.67 17.61 -6.74
C LEU A 228 8.28 18.06 -7.20
N TYR A 229 7.47 18.49 -6.23
CA TYR A 229 6.18 19.14 -6.45
C TYR A 229 6.02 20.30 -5.45
N ASP A 230 5.13 21.23 -5.76
CA ASP A 230 4.67 22.19 -4.75
C ASP A 230 3.57 21.51 -3.92
N TRP A 231 3.71 21.52 -2.60
CA TRP A 231 2.77 20.89 -1.68
C TRP A 231 2.17 21.89 -0.70
N ALA A 232 0.90 21.71 -0.40
CA ALA A 232 0.22 22.43 0.68
C ALA A 232 -0.64 21.47 1.51
N ARG A 233 -1.11 21.95 2.67
CA ARG A 233 -2.06 21.20 3.50
C ARG A 233 -3.07 22.10 4.19
N MET A 234 -4.28 21.58 4.36
CA MET A 234 -5.33 22.17 5.17
C MET A 234 -5.78 21.15 6.22
N ARG A 235 -6.04 21.59 7.46
CA ARG A 235 -6.62 20.70 8.48
C ARG A 235 -8.14 20.66 8.31
N LEU A 236 -8.69 19.47 8.16
CA LEU A 236 -10.14 19.26 8.09
C LEU A 236 -10.74 19.23 9.50
N ASN A 237 -10.36 18.22 10.31
CA ASN A 237 -10.93 18.00 11.64
C ASN A 237 -9.85 17.57 12.65
N ARG A 238 -10.14 17.74 13.94
CA ARG A 238 -9.35 17.19 15.05
C ARG A 238 -10.13 16.02 15.67
N HIS A 239 -9.43 14.94 16.02
CA HIS A 239 -10.03 13.79 16.71
C HIS A 239 -9.01 13.15 17.65
N LEU A 240 -9.21 13.24 18.97
CA LEU A 240 -8.46 12.52 20.02
C LEU A 240 -6.92 12.42 19.79
N GLY A 241 -6.27 13.58 19.62
CA GLY A 241 -4.81 13.68 19.42
C GLY A 241 -4.32 13.47 17.97
N LEU A 242 -5.17 12.91 17.11
CA LEU A 242 -4.97 12.80 15.67
C LEU A 242 -5.69 13.95 14.95
N SER A 243 -5.42 14.10 13.66
CA SER A 243 -6.06 15.11 12.81
C SER A 243 -6.20 14.58 11.39
N ARG A 244 -7.37 14.85 10.79
CA ARG A 244 -7.59 14.68 9.36
C ARG A 244 -7.05 15.91 8.64
N TRP A 245 -6.22 15.68 7.64
CA TRP A 245 -5.64 16.68 6.76
C TRP A 245 -6.09 16.43 5.33
N LEU A 246 -6.26 17.51 4.59
CA LEU A 246 -6.31 17.50 3.14
C LEU A 246 -4.95 17.98 2.63
N LEU A 247 -4.31 17.18 1.79
CA LEU A 247 -3.06 17.51 1.12
C LEU A 247 -3.34 17.89 -0.33
N PHE A 248 -2.57 18.86 -0.80
CA PHE A 248 -2.60 19.32 -2.19
C PHE A 248 -1.20 19.15 -2.77
N ARG A 249 -1.09 18.51 -3.94
CA ARG A 249 0.13 18.41 -4.73
C ARG A 249 -0.10 19.12 -6.06
N ARG A 250 0.70 20.14 -6.35
CA ARG A 250 0.68 20.85 -7.63
C ARG A 250 1.92 20.49 -8.45
N SER A 251 1.67 20.08 -9.70
CA SER A 251 2.69 19.84 -10.71
C SER A 251 3.50 21.10 -11.01
N LEU A 252 4.81 20.97 -11.15
CA LEU A 252 5.70 22.08 -11.50
C LEU A 252 5.69 22.43 -12.99
N VAL A 253 5.14 21.54 -13.83
CA VAL A 253 5.18 21.67 -15.30
C VAL A 253 3.87 22.26 -15.85
N ASP A 254 2.74 21.67 -15.47
CA ASP A 254 1.42 21.99 -16.01
C ASP A 254 0.42 22.51 -14.96
N GLY A 255 0.89 22.75 -13.72
CA GLY A 255 0.07 23.28 -12.63
C GLY A 255 -1.07 22.37 -12.17
N LYS A 256 -1.22 21.16 -12.71
CA LYS A 256 -2.31 20.24 -12.34
C LYS A 256 -2.21 19.86 -10.86
N MET A 257 -3.36 19.82 -10.18
CA MET A 257 -3.47 19.45 -8.79
C MET A 257 -3.91 18.00 -8.61
N ALA A 258 -3.32 17.33 -7.63
CA ALA A 258 -3.79 16.06 -7.06
C ALA A 258 -4.03 16.24 -5.56
N PHE A 259 -4.95 15.45 -5.00
CA PHE A 259 -5.48 15.63 -3.65
C PHE A 259 -5.38 14.34 -2.84
N TYR A 260 -5.16 14.45 -1.53
CA TYR A 260 -5.06 13.29 -0.65
C TYR A 260 -5.71 13.58 0.71
N ILE A 261 -6.43 12.60 1.25
CA ILE A 261 -6.84 12.62 2.66
C ILE A 261 -5.75 11.93 3.45
N ALA A 262 -5.24 12.61 4.49
CA ALA A 262 -4.29 12.03 5.42
C ALA A 262 -4.82 12.04 6.85
N HIS A 263 -4.63 10.94 7.56
CA HIS A 263 -4.89 10.84 8.99
C HIS A 263 -3.56 10.65 9.72
N ALA A 264 -3.25 11.54 10.67
CA ALA A 264 -1.93 11.57 11.29
C ALA A 264 -1.95 12.20 12.68
N ARG A 265 -0.86 12.03 13.44
CA ARG A 265 -0.61 12.78 14.69
C ARG A 265 -0.72 14.29 14.44
N ARG A 266 -1.31 15.03 15.39
CA ARG A 266 -1.54 16.48 15.27
C ARG A 266 -0.29 17.32 14.93
N ASN A 267 0.91 16.83 15.30
CA ASN A 267 2.20 17.47 15.05
C ASN A 267 2.96 16.92 13.83
N ALA A 268 2.37 16.03 13.02
CA ALA A 268 2.99 15.56 11.78
C ALA A 268 3.43 16.75 10.91
N SER A 269 4.64 16.70 10.34
CA SER A 269 5.14 17.74 9.44
C SER A 269 4.59 17.55 8.03
N LEU A 270 4.55 18.62 7.21
CA LEU A 270 4.19 18.49 5.80
C LEU A 270 5.14 17.52 5.09
N ALA A 271 6.45 17.63 5.31
CA ALA A 271 7.45 16.72 4.76
C ALA A 271 7.22 15.23 5.13
N SER A 272 6.71 14.94 6.34
CA SER A 272 6.33 13.57 6.72
C SER A 272 5.16 13.04 5.90
N LEU A 273 4.15 13.88 5.67
CA LEU A 273 2.96 13.54 4.90
C LEU A 273 3.27 13.37 3.41
N VAL A 274 4.15 14.23 2.88
CA VAL A 274 4.65 14.16 1.49
C VAL A 274 5.50 12.91 1.26
N ARG A 275 6.37 12.53 2.21
CA ARG A 275 7.13 11.28 2.10
C ARG A 275 6.20 10.07 2.07
N ALA A 276 5.21 10.01 2.96
CA ALA A 276 4.21 8.94 2.94
C ALA A 276 3.47 8.89 1.60
N ALA A 277 2.92 10.01 1.11
CA ALA A 277 2.28 10.07 -0.21
C ALA A 277 3.18 9.59 -1.36
N GLY A 278 4.48 9.92 -1.29
CA GLY A 278 5.49 9.49 -2.25
C GLY A 278 5.83 8.00 -2.20
N SER A 279 5.71 7.36 -1.02
CA SER A 279 5.97 5.93 -0.83
C SER A 279 4.98 5.02 -1.56
N ARG A 280 3.81 5.50 -2.04
CA ARG A 280 2.90 4.68 -2.86
C ARG A 280 3.61 4.08 -4.07
N TRP A 281 4.56 4.80 -4.67
CA TRP A 281 5.29 4.34 -5.86
C TRP A 281 6.02 3.00 -5.69
N ALA A 282 6.36 2.61 -4.47
CA ALA A 282 6.98 1.30 -4.20
C ALA A 282 6.15 0.13 -4.76
N ILE A 283 4.81 0.21 -4.74
CA ILE A 283 3.96 -0.85 -5.29
C ILE A 283 3.90 -0.85 -6.82
N GLU A 284 4.12 0.29 -7.46
CA GLU A 284 4.19 0.40 -8.92
C GLU A 284 5.49 -0.26 -9.42
N ASP A 285 6.60 0.04 -8.74
CA ASP A 285 7.91 -0.58 -8.97
C ASP A 285 7.86 -2.09 -8.66
N ASP A 286 7.26 -2.50 -7.53
CA ASP A 286 7.03 -3.90 -7.16
C ASP A 286 6.19 -4.66 -8.20
N PHE A 287 5.22 -4.02 -8.88
CA PHE A 287 4.47 -4.68 -9.95
C PHE A 287 5.29 -4.83 -11.23
N GLU A 288 6.18 -3.88 -11.55
CA GLU A 288 7.07 -3.98 -12.71
C GLU A 288 8.11 -5.08 -12.48
N SER A 289 8.82 -5.04 -11.35
CA SER A 289 9.79 -6.05 -10.94
C SER A 289 9.14 -7.42 -10.74
N ALA A 290 7.98 -7.54 -10.07
CA ALA A 290 7.39 -8.85 -9.84
C ALA A 290 6.90 -9.52 -11.14
N LYS A 291 6.46 -8.73 -12.12
CA LYS A 291 6.07 -9.25 -13.45
C LYS A 291 7.30 -9.65 -14.27
N GLY A 292 8.36 -8.83 -14.30
CA GLY A 292 9.58 -9.13 -15.05
C GLY A 292 10.47 -10.21 -14.43
N GLU A 293 10.74 -10.12 -13.13
CA GLU A 293 11.78 -10.90 -12.47
C GLU A 293 11.29 -12.23 -11.89
N VAL A 294 10.03 -12.33 -11.44
CA VAL A 294 9.50 -13.54 -10.77
C VAL A 294 8.22 -14.11 -11.39
N GLY A 295 7.80 -13.61 -12.55
CA GLY A 295 6.74 -14.25 -13.33
C GLY A 295 5.32 -14.01 -12.82
N LEU A 296 5.07 -12.90 -12.11
CA LEU A 296 3.75 -12.58 -11.56
C LEU A 296 2.64 -12.55 -12.63
N ALA A 297 2.97 -12.22 -13.89
CA ALA A 297 2.03 -12.20 -15.02
C ALA A 297 2.04 -13.44 -15.93
N ASP A 298 3.04 -14.33 -15.81
CA ASP A 298 3.30 -15.39 -16.80
C ASP A 298 2.36 -16.59 -16.72
N TYR A 299 1.66 -16.73 -15.59
CA TYR A 299 0.87 -17.91 -15.26
C TYR A 299 -0.26 -18.22 -16.26
N GLU A 300 -0.52 -19.52 -16.38
CA GLU A 300 -1.59 -20.08 -17.23
C GLU A 300 -2.64 -20.83 -16.40
N VAL A 301 -2.59 -20.68 -15.07
CA VAL A 301 -3.58 -21.26 -14.14
C VAL A 301 -4.97 -20.64 -14.33
N ARG A 302 -5.99 -21.45 -14.05
CA ARG A 302 -7.40 -21.12 -14.31
C ARG A 302 -8.32 -21.21 -13.08
N THR A 303 -7.95 -21.96 -12.06
CA THR A 303 -8.77 -22.20 -10.87
C THR A 303 -8.25 -21.42 -9.66
N TRP A 304 -9.09 -21.28 -8.63
CA TRP A 304 -8.84 -20.45 -7.44
C TRP A 304 -7.52 -20.79 -6.73
N THR A 305 -7.37 -22.02 -6.26
CA THR A 305 -6.21 -22.45 -5.44
C THR A 305 -4.87 -22.32 -6.18
N PRO A 306 -4.73 -22.73 -7.46
CA PRO A 306 -3.49 -22.50 -8.22
C PRO A 306 -3.15 -21.03 -8.46
N TRP A 307 -4.14 -20.14 -8.60
CA TRP A 307 -3.87 -18.70 -8.68
C TRP A 307 -3.27 -18.19 -7.38
N HIS A 308 -3.88 -18.55 -6.24
CA HIS A 308 -3.38 -18.18 -4.91
C HIS A 308 -1.96 -18.73 -4.70
N ARG A 309 -1.73 -20.00 -5.05
CA ARG A 309 -0.41 -20.65 -4.93
C ARG A 309 0.67 -20.06 -5.83
N HIS A 310 0.40 -19.82 -7.11
CA HIS A 310 1.38 -19.20 -8.02
C HIS A 310 1.77 -17.82 -7.52
N THR A 311 0.78 -16.98 -7.26
CA THR A 311 0.99 -15.59 -6.81
C THR A 311 1.74 -15.54 -5.47
N THR A 312 1.49 -16.46 -4.53
CA THR A 312 2.28 -16.58 -3.29
C THR A 312 3.75 -16.91 -3.56
N LEU A 313 4.03 -17.85 -4.46
CA LEU A 313 5.41 -18.23 -4.79
C LEU A 313 6.17 -17.10 -5.50
N CYS A 314 5.47 -16.24 -6.25
CA CYS A 314 6.01 -15.00 -6.79
C CYS A 314 6.34 -13.98 -5.69
N LEU A 315 5.44 -13.77 -4.72
CA LEU A 315 5.69 -12.90 -3.55
C LEU A 315 6.96 -13.34 -2.79
N VAL A 316 7.05 -14.63 -2.43
CA VAL A 316 8.23 -15.19 -1.73
C VAL A 316 9.53 -15.01 -2.51
N ALA A 317 9.48 -15.17 -3.84
CA ALA A 317 10.62 -14.91 -4.71
C ALA A 317 10.97 -13.40 -4.76
N HIS A 318 9.96 -12.53 -4.73
CA HIS A 318 10.13 -11.08 -4.75
C HIS A 318 10.73 -10.54 -3.44
N VAL A 319 10.22 -10.96 -2.27
CA VAL A 319 10.79 -10.60 -0.96
C VAL A 319 12.24 -11.08 -0.84
N PHE A 320 12.57 -12.26 -1.38
CA PHE A 320 13.94 -12.75 -1.44
C PHE A 320 14.86 -11.85 -2.28
N LEU A 321 14.42 -11.41 -3.46
CA LEU A 321 15.18 -10.47 -4.29
C LEU A 321 15.36 -9.11 -3.58
N ALA A 322 14.31 -8.58 -2.97
CA ALA A 322 14.37 -7.34 -2.19
C ALA A 322 15.34 -7.46 -1.00
N ASN A 323 15.38 -8.59 -0.31
CA ASN A 323 16.36 -8.86 0.74
C ASN A 323 17.79 -8.97 0.18
N ALA A 324 17.99 -9.67 -0.93
CA ALA A 324 19.31 -9.79 -1.57
C ALA A 324 19.85 -8.41 -2.00
N GLN A 325 19.00 -7.56 -2.58
CA GLN A 325 19.32 -6.17 -2.94
C GLN A 325 19.61 -5.32 -1.69
N ALA A 326 18.80 -5.45 -0.63
CA ALA A 326 19.02 -4.76 0.64
C ALA A 326 20.37 -5.15 1.28
N MET A 327 20.77 -6.42 1.19
CA MET A 327 22.08 -6.89 1.66
C MET A 327 23.24 -6.39 0.79
N ALA A 328 23.09 -6.37 -0.54
CA ALA A 328 24.10 -5.83 -1.46
C ALA A 328 24.32 -4.33 -1.28
N ASN A 329 23.26 -3.59 -0.91
CA ASN A 329 23.30 -2.15 -0.64
C ASN A 329 23.81 -1.78 0.77
N LEU A 330 24.10 -2.75 1.65
CA LEU A 330 24.74 -2.44 2.93
C LEU A 330 26.19 -1.96 2.68
N PRO A 331 26.66 -0.94 3.41
CA PRO A 331 28.07 -0.57 3.35
C PRO A 331 28.92 -1.78 3.74
N PRO A 332 30.07 -2.02 3.07
CA PRO A 332 30.94 -3.13 3.41
C PRO A 332 31.28 -3.07 4.90
N ARG A 333 31.18 -4.22 5.57
CA ARG A 333 31.58 -4.32 6.98
C ARG A 333 33.00 -3.80 7.07
N ARG A 334 33.25 -2.83 7.97
CA ARG A 334 34.62 -2.50 8.34
C ARG A 334 35.24 -3.75 8.92
N ASP A 335 36.14 -4.38 8.17
CA ASP A 335 36.92 -5.49 8.68
C ASP A 335 37.59 -5.03 9.96
N CYS A 336 37.35 -5.78 11.04
CA CYS A 336 38.16 -5.61 12.24
C CYS A 336 39.60 -5.89 11.79
N PRO A 337 40.56 -4.96 12.02
CA PRO A 337 41.94 -5.18 11.57
C PRO A 337 42.40 -6.55 12.10
N PRO A 338 43.04 -7.38 11.26
CA PRO A 338 43.40 -8.73 11.65
C PRO A 338 44.16 -8.66 12.95
N LYS A 339 43.70 -9.43 13.97
CA LYS A 339 44.35 -9.48 15.28
C LYS A 339 45.83 -9.70 15.02
N ARG A 340 46.66 -8.69 15.33
CA ARG A 340 48.11 -8.79 15.18
C ARG A 340 48.52 -10.10 15.84
N SER A 341 49.14 -10.98 15.06
CA SER A 341 49.71 -12.22 15.56
C SER A 341 50.54 -11.88 16.78
N ALA A 342 50.37 -12.67 17.85
CA ALA A 342 50.99 -12.39 19.13
C ALA A 342 52.48 -12.12 18.92
N CYS A 343 52.94 -10.97 19.40
CA CYS A 343 54.37 -10.67 19.44
C CYS A 343 55.05 -11.83 20.15
N ARG A 344 55.86 -12.60 19.41
CA ARG A 344 56.64 -13.71 19.94
C ARG A 344 57.59 -13.09 20.97
N ARG A 345 57.25 -13.20 22.26
CA ARG A 345 58.19 -12.88 23.33
C ARG A 345 59.39 -13.80 23.16
N GLU A 346 60.53 -13.22 22.84
CA GLU A 346 61.81 -13.90 23.01
C GLU A 346 62.01 -14.11 24.51
N GLU A 347 62.19 -15.37 24.91
CA GLU A 347 62.47 -15.72 26.29
C GLU A 347 63.96 -15.50 26.58
N THR A 348 64.30 -14.35 27.13
CA THR A 348 65.63 -14.11 27.71
C THR A 348 65.61 -14.51 29.19
N PRO A 349 66.44 -15.48 29.63
CA PRO A 349 66.33 -16.04 30.98
C PRO A 349 66.99 -15.13 32.03
N CYS A 350 66.20 -14.67 33.00
CA CYS A 350 66.72 -13.96 34.17
C CYS A 350 66.27 -14.60 35.49
N GLY A 351 67.25 -15.14 36.21
CA GLY A 351 67.43 -14.89 37.64
C GLY A 351 66.40 -15.48 38.62
N ARG A 352 66.84 -16.48 39.38
CA ARG A 352 66.27 -16.83 40.69
C ARG A 352 65.99 -15.57 41.53
N PHE A 353 64.80 -15.45 42.11
CA PHE A 353 64.64 -14.99 43.49
C PHE A 353 63.44 -15.67 44.14
N SER A 354 63.48 -15.80 45.47
CA SER A 354 62.72 -16.80 46.23
C SER A 354 61.60 -16.23 47.09
N SER A 355 60.57 -17.05 47.29
CA SER A 355 59.74 -17.20 48.52
C SER A 355 58.99 -15.98 49.09
N GLY A 356 57.67 -16.10 49.28
CA GLY A 356 56.92 -15.20 50.18
C GLY A 356 55.39 -15.33 50.18
N ARG A 357 54.87 -16.15 51.11
CA ARG A 357 53.48 -16.29 51.63
C ARG A 357 52.57 -15.04 51.44
N ALA A 358 51.36 -15.13 50.88
CA ALA A 358 50.13 -15.79 51.38
C ALA A 358 49.43 -15.10 52.58
N PHE A 359 48.26 -14.49 52.33
CA PHE A 359 47.10 -14.19 53.21
C PHE A 359 45.98 -13.66 52.25
N THR A 360 44.73 -14.18 52.15
CA THR A 360 43.56 -14.08 53.07
C THR A 360 43.36 -12.67 53.64
N ASP A 361 42.18 -12.02 53.67
CA ASP A 361 40.79 -12.50 53.68
C ASP A 361 39.80 -11.39 53.17
N SER A 362 38.49 -11.63 53.19
CA SER A 362 37.38 -10.68 52.85
C SER A 362 36.95 -9.83 54.09
N PRO A 363 35.86 -8.99 54.12
CA PRO A 363 34.84 -8.63 53.11
C PRO A 363 34.41 -7.12 53.04
N ARG A 364 33.34 -6.87 52.26
CA ARG A 364 32.45 -5.67 52.10
C ARG A 364 31.88 -5.10 53.45
N PRO A 365 31.31 -3.86 53.58
CA PRO A 365 30.28 -3.31 52.65
C PRO A 365 30.03 -1.76 52.48
N LEU A 366 29.25 -1.48 51.42
CA LEU A 366 28.21 -0.44 51.20
C LEU A 366 28.19 0.90 51.98
N LEU A 367 28.12 2.02 51.23
CA LEU A 367 27.36 3.23 51.59
C LEU A 367 26.95 4.07 50.35
N ARG A 368 25.82 4.79 50.48
CA ARG A 368 25.17 5.78 49.59
C ARG A 368 24.26 6.64 50.50
N PRO A 369 23.71 7.79 50.05
CA PRO A 369 24.18 8.79 49.08
C PRO A 369 24.18 10.24 49.67
N GLY A 370 24.69 11.24 48.96
CA GLY A 370 24.51 12.65 49.38
C GLY A 370 25.15 13.72 48.47
N ASP A 371 24.32 14.71 48.11
CA ASP A 371 24.60 16.13 47.85
C ASP A 371 25.43 16.66 46.64
N SER A 372 24.66 17.31 45.76
CA SER A 372 24.86 18.68 45.23
C SER A 372 25.70 18.92 43.95
N ALA A 373 25.27 19.94 43.20
CA ALA A 373 25.80 20.39 41.90
C ALA A 373 26.43 21.80 42.03
N PRO A 374 27.04 22.41 40.97
CA PRO A 374 26.22 23.12 39.99
C PRO A 374 26.72 23.20 38.52
N ALA A 375 25.74 23.45 37.63
CA ALA A 375 25.74 24.24 36.39
C ALA A 375 27.00 24.45 35.50
N ALA A 376 26.85 24.08 34.22
CA ALA A 376 27.27 24.92 33.08
C ALA A 376 26.44 24.63 31.81
N GLY A 377 26.07 25.69 31.09
CA GLY A 377 25.47 25.70 29.75
C GLY A 377 25.33 27.16 29.27
N PRO A 378 24.83 27.45 28.05
CA PRO A 378 24.40 26.55 26.98
C PRO A 378 25.15 26.79 25.65
N LEU A 379 24.91 25.94 24.64
CA LEU A 379 25.13 26.29 23.23
C LEU A 379 23.85 26.00 22.43
N ALA A 380 23.26 27.06 21.87
CA ALA A 380 22.02 26.99 21.11
C ALA A 380 22.29 26.65 19.64
N ALA A 381 21.54 25.67 19.10
CA ALA A 381 21.45 25.44 17.67
C ALA A 381 20.08 25.91 17.18
N HIS A 382 20.07 26.83 16.20
CA HIS A 382 18.85 27.46 15.71
C HIS A 382 17.90 26.47 15.02
N ALA A 383 16.66 26.38 15.52
CA ALA A 383 15.55 25.77 14.81
C ALA A 383 14.90 26.80 13.85
N PRO A 384 14.60 26.46 12.59
CA PRO A 384 13.84 27.35 11.70
C PRO A 384 12.39 27.47 12.17
N ALA A 385 11.84 28.68 12.04
CA ALA A 385 10.57 29.07 12.65
C ALA A 385 9.38 28.19 12.24
N SER A 386 8.52 27.86 13.21
CA SER A 386 7.25 27.17 12.95
C SER A 386 6.23 28.12 12.32
N TYR A 387 6.17 28.15 10.98
CA TYR A 387 5.10 28.87 10.27
C TYR A 387 3.73 28.25 10.60
N ARG A 388 2.95 28.94 11.45
CA ARG A 388 1.52 28.69 11.60
C ARG A 388 0.81 29.43 10.47
N CYS A 389 0.09 28.71 9.61
CA CYS A 389 -1.01 29.34 8.87
C CYS A 389 -2.00 29.93 9.89
N PRO A 390 -2.49 31.17 9.71
CA PRO A 390 -3.59 31.68 10.51
C PRO A 390 -4.84 30.81 10.28
N PRO A 391 -5.76 30.72 11.26
CA PRO A 391 -7.09 30.20 10.98
C PRO A 391 -7.76 31.10 9.95
N VAL A 392 -8.36 30.52 8.91
CA VAL A 392 -9.36 31.22 8.13
C VAL A 392 -10.60 31.29 9.01
N GLU A 393 -10.76 32.41 9.71
CA GLU A 393 -11.95 32.70 10.50
C GLU A 393 -13.16 32.95 9.58
N SER A 394 -14.34 32.73 10.14
CA SER A 394 -15.62 32.81 9.42
C SER A 394 -15.84 34.21 8.86
N VAL A 395 -16.04 34.30 7.53
CA VAL A 395 -16.66 35.50 6.93
C VAL A 395 -18.06 35.62 7.52
N ALA A 396 -18.29 36.72 8.24
CA ALA A 396 -19.55 36.99 8.90
C ALA A 396 -20.68 37.20 7.88
N THR A 397 -21.86 36.68 8.20
CA THR A 397 -23.09 36.88 7.43
C THR A 397 -23.66 38.26 7.74
N ALA A 398 -24.02 39.03 6.72
CA ALA A 398 -24.66 40.35 6.83
C ALA A 398 -25.63 40.55 5.64
N PRO A 399 -26.69 41.37 5.76
CA PRO A 399 -27.99 40.82 6.15
C PRO A 399 -29.04 40.85 5.02
N SER A 400 -30.17 40.20 5.27
CA SER A 400 -31.30 40.12 4.34
C SER A 400 -31.95 41.48 4.06
N SER A 401 -32.08 41.86 2.79
CA SER A 401 -33.05 42.85 2.32
C SER A 401 -34.19 42.16 1.57
N ARG A 402 -35.42 42.72 1.65
CA ARG A 402 -36.64 42.09 1.12
C ARG A 402 -36.93 42.53 -0.32
N ARG A 403 -37.29 41.53 -1.14
CA ARG A 403 -38.26 41.55 -2.28
C ARG A 403 -38.27 42.76 -3.21
N HIS A 404 -38.07 42.50 -4.51
CA HIS A 404 -39.04 42.86 -5.57
C HIS A 404 -39.07 41.73 -6.62
N ALA A 405 -40.12 41.67 -7.43
CA ALA A 405 -40.43 40.51 -8.28
C ALA A 405 -40.59 40.86 -9.77
N LEU A 406 -40.22 39.91 -10.63
CA LEU A 406 -40.51 39.79 -12.08
C LEU A 406 -39.83 40.82 -13.02
N PRO A 407 -39.72 40.55 -14.34
CA PRO A 407 -40.12 39.34 -15.08
C PRO A 407 -38.98 38.60 -15.81
N LEU A 408 -39.26 37.39 -16.31
CA LEU A 408 -38.40 36.61 -17.20
C LEU A 408 -38.68 36.95 -18.68
N PRO A 409 -37.67 37.12 -19.55
CA PRO A 409 -37.83 37.12 -21.00
C PRO A 409 -37.82 35.70 -21.60
N SER A 410 -38.60 35.54 -22.66
CA SER A 410 -38.83 34.31 -23.41
C SER A 410 -37.76 33.97 -24.46
N THR A 411 -37.58 32.67 -24.74
CA THR A 411 -37.41 31.98 -26.05
C THR A 411 -36.74 30.60 -25.77
N TRP A 412 -37.06 29.47 -26.40
CA TRP A 412 -37.76 29.14 -27.65
C TRP A 412 -38.78 27.98 -27.49
N ARG A 413 -39.75 27.91 -28.42
CA ARG A 413 -40.54 26.69 -28.76
C ARG A 413 -39.63 25.74 -29.58
N GLN A 414 -39.88 24.47 -29.93
CA GLN A 414 -41.04 23.56 -29.97
C GLN A 414 -40.44 22.12 -30.17
N THR A 415 -41.08 20.95 -29.99
CA THR A 415 -42.48 20.55 -29.79
C THR A 415 -42.53 19.21 -29.03
N GLN A 416 -43.52 19.00 -28.15
CA GLN A 416 -44.05 17.64 -27.85
C GLN A 416 -45.56 17.75 -27.64
N THR A 417 -46.33 17.09 -28.51
CA THR A 417 -47.77 16.85 -28.32
C THR A 417 -47.96 15.38 -27.97
N ALA A 418 -48.44 15.12 -26.75
CA ALA A 418 -49.00 13.82 -26.38
C ALA A 418 -50.36 13.61 -27.06
N THR A 419 -50.90 12.38 -27.01
CA THR A 419 -52.22 12.11 -26.39
C THR A 419 -52.37 10.61 -26.10
N VAL A 420 -53.11 10.31 -25.03
CA VAL A 420 -53.41 8.99 -24.44
C VAL A 420 -54.58 8.31 -25.17
N GLY A 421 -54.65 6.96 -25.18
CA GLY A 421 -55.82 6.24 -25.69
C GLY A 421 -55.89 4.76 -25.27
N LEU A 422 -56.72 4.46 -24.26
CA LEU A 422 -57.03 3.12 -23.73
C LEU A 422 -57.58 2.13 -24.79
N SER A 423 -57.42 0.81 -24.60
CA SER A 423 -58.50 -0.07 -24.07
C SER A 423 -58.35 -1.60 -24.34
N THR A 424 -58.51 -2.38 -23.26
CA THR A 424 -59.03 -3.77 -23.12
C THR A 424 -59.16 -4.74 -24.33
N LYS A 425 -58.59 -5.97 -24.21
CA LYS A 425 -59.31 -7.25 -23.89
C LYS A 425 -58.39 -8.48 -24.05
N ALA A 426 -58.75 -9.59 -23.39
CA ALA A 426 -57.97 -10.82 -23.25
C ALA A 426 -58.44 -11.97 -24.19
N PRO A 427 -58.14 -13.27 -23.97
CA PRO A 427 -57.30 -14.06 -24.86
C PRO A 427 -58.07 -15.12 -25.68
N ARG A 428 -57.38 -15.85 -26.57
CA ARG A 428 -57.87 -17.11 -27.15
C ARG A 428 -56.82 -18.21 -27.17
N TYR A 429 -57.23 -19.37 -26.67
CA TYR A 429 -56.61 -20.69 -26.89
C TYR A 429 -56.70 -21.11 -28.36
N SER A 430 -55.70 -21.83 -28.86
CA SER A 430 -55.96 -23.01 -29.70
C SER A 430 -54.84 -24.06 -29.54
N SER A 431 -55.25 -25.28 -29.21
CA SER A 431 -54.43 -26.48 -29.12
C SER A 431 -54.36 -27.21 -30.47
N ARG A 432 -53.23 -27.86 -30.78
CA ARG A 432 -53.12 -29.21 -31.42
C ARG A 432 -51.65 -29.58 -31.65
N GLY A 433 -51.20 -30.72 -31.13
CA GLY A 433 -50.04 -31.48 -31.64
C GLY A 433 -50.53 -32.56 -32.62
N PRO A 434 -49.90 -33.77 -32.70
CA PRO A 434 -48.60 -34.18 -32.13
C PRO A 434 -47.67 -34.87 -33.16
N CYS A 435 -46.39 -35.06 -32.78
CA CYS A 435 -45.54 -36.24 -33.05
C CYS A 435 -44.20 -36.05 -32.30
#